data_AF-A0A2H6ETM4-F1
#
_entry.id   AF-A0A2H6ETM4-F1
#
_cell.length_a   1.000
_cell.length_b   1.000
_cell.length_c   1.000
_cell.angle_alpha   90.00
_cell.angle_beta   90.00
_cell.angle_gamma   90.00
#
_symmetry.space_group_name_H-M   'P 1'
#
loop_
_entity.id
_entity.type
_entity.pdbx_description
1 polymer ?
#
loop_
_entity_poly.entity_id
_entity_poly.type
_entity_poly.pdbx_seq_one_letter_code
_entity_poly.pdbx_strand_id
1 'polypeptide(L)'
;MENHFNSETETLLEYGFTQGKWVGFDERAEASKNKRIYYYKLHGSLNWCKTEDGLIWEKQFAPQEGIPKQLMIFGYGNKFLSINPFLSLIYEFSKKLMEKNYIIVIGYSFFDPYINNLIFEALSQPNGDKKLIVVNPWALDKYENQQGVDGENEFKITESDLKNLSDKFKEIQQSHFLSDLPDFNVTVAHNHLDIIPLKTGRFFEEYFGNKGEKLKELIVNLMEKSNAESKFFD
;
A
#
# COMPACT_ATOMS: atom_id res chain seq x y z
N MET A 1 22.94 0.80 -6.61
CA MET A 1 21.85 1.52 -5.91
C MET A 1 21.76 1.20 -4.40
N GLU A 2 22.36 0.10 -3.91
CA GLU A 2 22.15 -0.41 -2.54
C GLU A 2 23.08 0.08 -1.43
N ASN A 3 24.17 0.78 -1.74
CA ASN A 3 25.23 1.10 -0.77
C ASN A 3 24.82 2.04 0.39
N HIS A 4 23.58 2.50 0.44
CA HIS A 4 23.16 3.56 1.36
C HIS A 4 21.98 3.19 2.27
N PHE A 5 21.38 1.99 2.15
CA PHE A 5 20.26 1.59 3.02
C PHE A 5 20.65 1.47 4.50
N ASN A 6 21.95 1.47 4.81
CA ASN A 6 22.50 1.41 6.17
C ASN A 6 23.40 2.61 6.50
N SER A 7 23.29 3.73 5.79
CA SER A 7 24.08 4.93 6.10
C SER A 7 23.54 5.60 7.37
N GLU A 8 24.36 5.71 8.41
CA GLU A 8 23.99 6.41 9.67
C GLU A 8 23.76 7.91 9.47
N THR A 9 24.19 8.49 8.34
CA THR A 9 24.16 9.93 8.07
C THR A 9 23.01 10.36 7.15
N GLU A 10 22.26 9.42 6.58
CA GLU A 10 21.12 9.71 5.70
C GLU A 10 19.80 9.31 6.39
N THR A 11 18.93 10.28 6.65
CA THR A 11 17.55 9.98 7.08
C THR A 11 16.76 9.42 5.90
N LEU A 12 16.78 8.10 5.72
CA LEU A 12 16.17 7.41 4.57
C LEU A 12 14.63 7.49 4.53
N LEU A 13 14.02 7.72 5.68
CA LEU A 13 12.57 7.75 5.87
C LEU A 13 12.04 9.19 5.76
N GLU A 14 10.99 9.37 4.97
CA GLU A 14 10.13 10.54 4.96
C GLU A 14 8.74 10.14 5.43
N TYR A 15 8.21 10.83 6.44
CA TYR A 15 6.92 10.49 7.05
C TYR A 15 6.11 11.74 7.44
N GLY A 16 6.50 12.91 6.93
CA GLY A 16 5.76 14.16 7.02
C GLY A 16 6.01 14.98 8.29
N PHE A 17 6.96 14.57 9.14
CA PHE A 17 7.34 15.28 10.36
C PHE A 17 8.80 15.75 10.32
N THR A 18 9.03 16.96 10.77
CA THR A 18 10.37 17.53 10.99
C THR A 18 10.44 18.05 12.42
N GLN A 19 11.42 17.59 13.19
CA GLN A 19 11.56 17.91 14.62
C GLN A 19 10.24 17.67 15.40
N GLY A 20 9.52 16.60 15.05
CA GLY A 20 8.26 16.23 15.69
C GLY A 20 7.04 17.05 15.30
N LYS A 21 7.17 18.06 14.45
CA LYS A 21 6.06 18.86 13.91
C LYS A 21 5.65 18.37 12.53
N TRP A 22 4.36 18.21 12.28
CA TRP A 22 3.85 17.91 10.95
C TRP A 22 4.12 19.06 9.99
N VAL A 23 4.79 18.75 8.89
CA VAL A 23 5.08 19.68 7.78
C VAL A 23 4.53 19.17 6.45
N GLY A 24 4.05 17.92 6.41
CA GLY A 24 3.60 17.28 5.17
C GLY A 24 4.75 16.83 4.29
N PHE A 25 4.44 16.54 3.03
CA PHE A 25 5.39 16.01 2.04
C PHE A 25 5.62 17.06 0.95
N ASP A 26 6.57 17.99 1.14
CA ASP A 26 6.99 18.88 0.05
C ASP A 26 8.26 18.32 -0.62
N GLU A 27 8.09 17.66 -1.76
CA GLU A 27 9.18 17.08 -2.56
C GLU A 27 10.22 18.12 -3.02
N ARG A 28 9.92 19.43 -2.93
CA ARG A 28 10.83 20.52 -3.28
C ARG A 28 11.69 20.97 -2.10
N ALA A 29 11.40 20.53 -0.88
CA ALA A 29 12.19 20.87 0.29
C ALA A 29 13.57 20.19 0.22
N GLU A 30 14.63 20.92 0.61
CA GLU A 30 15.99 20.37 0.66
C GLU A 30 16.06 19.13 1.56
N ALA A 31 15.25 19.10 2.62
CA ALA A 31 15.12 17.98 3.55
C ALA A 31 14.54 16.71 2.91
N SER A 32 13.85 16.81 1.77
CA SER A 32 13.30 15.67 1.03
C SER A 32 14.27 15.10 -0.01
N LYS A 33 15.39 15.79 -0.28
CA LYS A 33 16.47 15.23 -1.09
C LYS A 33 17.15 14.11 -0.31
N ASN A 34 17.36 12.97 -0.96
CA ASN A 34 17.93 11.73 -0.39
C ASN A 34 16.97 10.83 0.43
N LYS A 35 15.66 11.09 0.39
CA LYS A 35 14.66 10.17 0.96
C LYS A 35 14.45 8.97 0.04
N ARG A 36 14.46 7.76 0.62
CA ARG A 36 14.28 6.50 -0.13
C ARG A 36 12.95 5.82 0.14
N ILE A 37 12.42 5.99 1.36
CA ILE A 37 11.16 5.39 1.79
C ILE A 37 10.24 6.51 2.23
N TYR A 38 9.09 6.61 1.57
CA TYR A 38 8.01 7.48 1.98
C TYR A 38 6.98 6.63 2.74
N TYR A 39 6.70 7.01 3.98
CA TYR A 39 5.84 6.27 4.89
C TYR A 39 4.63 7.10 5.28
N TYR A 40 3.48 6.68 4.75
CA TYR A 40 2.20 7.35 4.95
C TYR A 40 1.33 6.55 5.92
N LYS A 41 0.99 7.14 7.07
CA LYS A 41 0.02 6.54 8.02
C LYS A 41 -1.36 7.11 7.75
N LEU A 42 -2.10 6.54 6.79
CA LEU A 42 -3.36 7.12 6.28
C LEU A 42 -4.42 7.35 7.36
N HIS A 43 -4.49 6.48 8.38
CA HIS A 43 -5.40 6.62 9.52
C HIS A 43 -4.78 7.34 10.73
N GLY A 44 -3.57 7.86 10.59
CA GLY A 44 -2.84 8.55 11.64
C GLY A 44 -2.08 7.63 12.57
N SER A 45 -1.79 8.11 13.78
CA SER A 45 -1.00 7.37 14.75
C SER A 45 -1.43 7.69 16.17
N LEU A 46 -1.34 6.69 17.06
CA LEU A 46 -1.55 6.90 18.50
C LEU A 46 -0.54 7.90 19.06
N ASN A 47 0.60 8.06 18.38
CA ASN A 47 1.68 8.96 18.77
C ASN A 47 1.50 10.38 18.23
N TRP A 48 0.41 10.68 17.52
CA TRP A 48 0.15 12.03 17.02
C TRP A 48 -0.87 12.76 17.89
N CYS A 49 -0.66 14.06 18.08
CA CYS A 49 -1.58 14.92 18.79
C CYS A 49 -1.76 16.27 18.10
N LYS A 50 -2.95 16.86 18.30
CA LYS A 50 -3.25 18.24 17.93
C LYS A 50 -3.13 19.13 19.15
N THR A 51 -2.33 20.19 19.05
CA THR A 51 -2.21 21.25 20.06
C THR A 51 -3.36 22.27 19.92
N GLU A 52 -3.55 23.13 20.91
CA GLU A 52 -4.67 24.10 20.94
C GLU A 52 -4.61 25.12 19.80
N ASP A 53 -3.40 25.50 19.39
CA ASP A 53 -3.11 26.34 18.21
C ASP A 53 -3.41 25.64 16.87
N GLY A 54 -3.85 24.38 16.91
CA GLY A 54 -4.24 23.58 15.76
C GLY A 54 -3.08 22.91 15.03
N LEU A 55 -1.83 23.05 15.52
CA LEU A 55 -0.68 22.35 14.97
C LEU A 55 -0.71 20.86 15.33
N ILE A 56 0.00 20.07 14.53
CA ILE A 56 0.07 18.61 14.69
C ILE A 56 1.49 18.24 15.06
N TRP A 57 1.63 17.47 16.13
CA TRP A 57 2.89 17.05 16.68
C TRP A 57 2.92 15.55 16.96
N GLU A 58 4.12 14.99 17.00
CA GLU A 58 4.35 13.74 17.71
C GLU A 58 4.34 14.01 19.22
N LYS A 59 3.64 13.16 19.98
CA LYS A 59 3.40 13.35 21.42
C LYS A 59 4.68 13.61 22.23
N GLN A 60 5.79 12.97 21.86
CA GLN A 60 7.08 13.13 22.57
C GLN A 60 7.76 14.49 22.33
N PHE A 61 7.40 15.20 21.27
CA PHE A 61 7.96 16.50 20.89
C PHE A 61 6.96 17.64 21.05
N ALA A 62 5.71 17.33 21.43
CA ALA A 62 4.68 18.34 21.59
C ALA A 62 5.05 19.30 22.73
N PRO A 63 4.83 20.61 22.55
CA PRO A 63 4.96 21.58 23.64
C PRO A 63 3.99 21.20 24.78
N GLN A 64 4.40 21.40 26.04
CA GLN A 64 3.69 20.92 27.24
C GLN A 64 2.39 21.68 27.57
N GLU A 65 1.73 22.31 26.60
CA GLU A 65 0.54 23.11 26.85
C GLU A 65 -0.75 22.38 26.42
N GLY A 66 -1.63 22.17 27.40
CA GLY A 66 -2.97 21.60 27.20
C GLY A 66 -3.04 20.06 27.19
N ILE A 67 -4.26 19.53 27.09
CA ILE A 67 -4.50 18.09 26.95
C ILE A 67 -4.39 17.73 25.46
N PRO A 68 -3.33 17.04 25.01
CA PRO A 68 -3.15 16.72 23.60
C PRO A 68 -4.30 15.85 23.09
N LYS A 69 -5.04 16.33 22.09
CA LYS A 69 -6.08 15.54 21.42
C LYS A 69 -5.43 14.57 20.47
N GLN A 70 -5.67 13.27 20.68
CA GLN A 70 -5.12 12.23 19.82
C GLN A 70 -5.68 12.34 18.39
N LEU A 71 -4.80 12.19 17.40
CA LEU A 71 -5.15 12.23 15.98
C LEU A 71 -5.07 10.84 15.36
N MET A 72 -6.21 10.14 15.36
CA MET A 72 -6.39 8.87 14.69
C MET A 72 -7.80 8.78 14.12
N ILE A 73 -7.92 8.28 12.89
CA ILE A 73 -9.19 7.88 12.30
C ILE A 73 -9.43 6.42 12.66
N PHE A 74 -10.44 6.17 13.49
CA PHE A 74 -11.04 4.85 13.61
C PHE A 74 -12.21 4.78 12.62
N GLY A 75 -12.49 3.58 12.10
CA GLY A 75 -13.38 3.37 10.94
C GLY A 75 -14.75 4.05 10.95
N TYR A 76 -15.39 4.00 9.78
CA TYR A 76 -16.75 4.43 9.44
C TYR A 76 -17.12 5.89 9.79
N GLY A 77 -16.20 6.81 9.51
CA GLY A 77 -16.45 8.25 9.61
C GLY A 77 -15.60 9.07 8.66
N ASN A 78 -16.09 9.32 7.44
CA ASN A 78 -15.42 10.13 6.40
C ASN A 78 -15.14 11.59 6.81
N LYS A 79 -15.70 12.06 7.93
CA LYS A 79 -15.64 13.47 8.37
C LYS A 79 -14.23 13.98 8.68
N PHE A 80 -13.25 13.10 8.91
CA PHE A 80 -11.87 13.49 9.22
C PHE A 80 -10.94 13.59 8.01
N LEU A 81 -11.36 13.12 6.82
CA LEU A 81 -10.51 13.11 5.63
C LEU A 81 -10.26 14.53 5.08
N SER A 82 -11.10 15.51 5.43
CA SER A 82 -11.01 16.88 4.93
C SER A 82 -10.06 17.79 5.72
N ILE A 83 -9.35 17.27 6.72
CA ILE A 83 -8.39 18.05 7.53
C ILE A 83 -6.98 17.47 7.48
N ASN A 84 -5.98 18.33 7.65
CA ASN A 84 -4.61 17.87 7.86
C ASN A 84 -4.49 17.13 9.21
N PRO A 85 -3.66 16.07 9.29
CA PRO A 85 -2.73 15.60 8.26
C PRO A 85 -3.36 14.65 7.21
N PHE A 86 -4.59 14.19 7.45
CA PHE A 86 -5.25 13.12 6.67
C PHE A 86 -5.48 13.50 5.20
N LEU A 87 -5.89 14.75 4.94
CA LEU A 87 -6.07 15.24 3.57
C LEU A 87 -4.78 15.15 2.75
N SER A 88 -3.65 15.64 3.30
CA SER A 88 -2.34 15.53 2.66
C SER A 88 -1.91 14.07 2.46
N LEU A 89 -2.13 13.21 3.46
CA LEU A 89 -1.76 11.79 3.40
C LEU A 89 -2.49 11.05 2.29
N ILE A 90 -3.81 11.25 2.19
CA ILE A 90 -4.64 10.63 1.15
C ILE A 90 -4.32 11.20 -0.24
N TYR A 91 -4.08 12.51 -0.33
CA TYR A 91 -3.66 13.14 -1.58
C TYR A 91 -2.35 12.54 -2.09
N GLU A 92 -1.33 12.46 -1.24
CA GLU A 92 -0.04 11.86 -1.61
C GLU A 92 -0.18 10.37 -1.94
N PHE A 93 -0.99 9.62 -1.18
CA PHE A 93 -1.27 8.22 -1.48
C PHE A 93 -1.89 8.03 -2.87
N SER A 94 -2.96 8.78 -3.18
CA SER A 94 -3.61 8.75 -4.50
C SER A 94 -2.63 9.12 -5.62
N LYS A 95 -1.86 10.21 -5.44
CA LYS A 95 -0.80 10.61 -6.39
C LYS A 95 0.20 9.48 -6.62
N LYS A 96 0.70 8.83 -5.57
CA LYS A 96 1.68 7.74 -5.71
C LYS A 96 1.09 6.48 -6.35
N LEU A 97 -0.17 6.15 -6.08
CA LEU A 97 -0.87 5.07 -6.79
C LEU A 97 -0.93 5.34 -8.30
N MET A 98 -1.18 6.61 -8.69
CA MET A 98 -1.20 7.03 -10.10
C MET A 98 0.20 7.03 -10.74
N GLU A 99 1.26 7.35 -10.00
CA GLU A 99 2.64 7.40 -10.52
C GLU A 99 3.31 6.03 -10.63
N LYS A 100 3.00 5.06 -9.76
CA LYS A 100 3.77 3.80 -9.64
C LYS A 100 3.13 2.65 -10.41
N ASN A 101 3.94 1.86 -11.10
CA ASN A 101 3.45 0.72 -11.90
C ASN A 101 3.19 -0.53 -11.06
N TYR A 102 3.90 -0.71 -9.94
CA TYR A 102 3.78 -1.89 -9.09
C TYR A 102 3.26 -1.50 -7.72
N ILE A 103 2.16 -2.12 -7.30
CA ILE A 103 1.53 -1.91 -6.01
C ILE A 103 1.52 -3.25 -5.29
N ILE A 104 2.27 -3.37 -4.19
CA ILE A 104 2.30 -4.59 -3.38
C ILE A 104 1.43 -4.37 -2.15
N VAL A 105 0.44 -5.24 -1.94
CA VAL A 105 -0.48 -5.19 -0.80
C VAL A 105 -0.25 -6.39 0.09
N ILE A 106 0.02 -6.13 1.37
CA ILE A 106 0.41 -7.16 2.35
C ILE A 106 -0.48 -7.00 3.59
N GLY A 107 -1.15 -8.06 4.01
CA GLY A 107 -1.92 -8.06 5.27
C GLY A 107 -3.12 -7.12 5.30
N TYR A 108 -3.65 -6.74 4.12
CA TYR A 108 -4.82 -5.87 3.98
C TYR A 108 -6.03 -6.70 3.56
N SER A 109 -7.15 -6.55 4.27
CA SER A 109 -8.37 -7.33 4.02
C SER A 109 -9.26 -6.78 2.91
N PHE A 110 -8.97 -5.57 2.41
CA PHE A 110 -9.84 -4.82 1.51
C PHE A 110 -11.19 -4.41 2.12
N PHE A 111 -11.30 -4.28 3.45
CA PHE A 111 -12.54 -3.81 4.10
C PHE A 111 -12.66 -2.29 4.26
N ASP A 112 -11.77 -1.50 3.65
CA ASP A 112 -11.91 -0.04 3.55
C ASP A 112 -12.23 0.34 2.09
N PRO A 113 -13.51 0.60 1.76
CA PRO A 113 -13.89 0.93 0.39
C PRO A 113 -13.28 2.21 -0.14
N TYR A 114 -12.99 3.19 0.73
CA TYR A 114 -12.38 4.44 0.28
C TYR A 114 -10.96 4.18 -0.24
N ILE A 115 -10.15 3.43 0.51
CA ILE A 115 -8.81 3.04 0.09
C ILE A 115 -8.84 2.12 -1.13
N ASN A 116 -9.78 1.15 -1.17
CA ASN A 116 -9.95 0.28 -2.34
C ASN A 116 -10.25 1.06 -3.61
N ASN A 117 -11.12 2.08 -3.52
CA ASN A 117 -11.48 2.89 -4.67
C ASN A 117 -10.27 3.63 -5.25
N LEU A 118 -9.41 4.20 -4.39
CA LEU A 118 -8.17 4.85 -4.85
C LEU A 118 -7.24 3.85 -5.55
N ILE A 119 -7.09 2.63 -5.00
CA ILE A 119 -6.26 1.58 -5.60
C ILE A 119 -6.84 1.15 -6.95
N PHE A 120 -8.13 0.90 -7.03
CA PHE A 120 -8.78 0.37 -8.24
C PHE A 120 -8.88 1.43 -9.33
N GLU A 121 -9.14 2.69 -8.99
CA GLU A 121 -9.08 3.82 -9.93
C GLU A 121 -7.70 3.93 -10.59
N ALA A 122 -6.63 3.76 -9.80
CA ALA A 122 -5.28 3.77 -10.33
C ALA A 122 -5.00 2.57 -11.27
N LEU A 123 -5.61 1.41 -11.03
CA LEU A 123 -5.47 0.22 -11.88
C LEU A 123 -6.30 0.32 -13.17
N SER A 124 -7.45 1.00 -13.15
CA SER A 124 -8.35 1.13 -14.30
C SER A 124 -7.92 2.19 -15.32
N GLN A 125 -6.70 2.73 -15.22
CA GLN A 125 -6.20 3.73 -16.15
C GLN A 125 -5.99 3.12 -17.56
N PRO A 126 -6.51 3.74 -18.64
CA PRO A 126 -6.56 3.15 -19.99
C PRO A 126 -5.21 2.70 -20.59
N ASN A 127 -4.09 3.25 -20.11
CA ASN A 127 -2.76 3.04 -20.68
C ASN A 127 -1.77 2.36 -19.69
N GLY A 128 -2.28 1.71 -18.65
CA GLY A 128 -1.44 1.28 -17.52
C GLY A 128 -1.05 -0.20 -17.54
N ASP A 129 0.24 -0.49 -17.64
CA ASP A 129 0.84 -1.80 -17.27
C ASP A 129 0.90 -1.99 -15.73
N LYS A 130 -0.01 -1.34 -14.99
CA LYS A 130 -0.01 -1.38 -13.54
C LYS A 130 -0.39 -2.76 -13.05
N LYS A 131 0.34 -3.27 -12.05
CA LYS A 131 0.07 -4.54 -11.39
C LYS A 131 -0.16 -4.33 -9.90
N LEU A 132 -1.21 -4.97 -9.40
CA LEU A 132 -1.51 -5.14 -7.99
C LEU A 132 -1.09 -6.54 -7.56
N ILE A 133 -0.04 -6.62 -6.76
CA ILE A 133 0.49 -7.85 -6.21
C ILE A 133 -0.05 -8.05 -4.81
N VAL A 134 -0.94 -9.02 -4.61
CA VAL A 134 -1.57 -9.32 -3.33
C VAL A 134 -0.83 -10.44 -2.61
N VAL A 135 -0.21 -10.11 -1.49
CA VAL A 135 0.42 -11.08 -0.59
C VAL A 135 -0.62 -11.54 0.43
N ASN A 136 -1.18 -12.73 0.21
CA ASN A 136 -2.23 -13.26 1.07
C ASN A 136 -2.20 -14.80 1.11
N PRO A 137 -2.25 -15.41 2.30
CA PRO A 137 -2.26 -16.87 2.43
C PRO A 137 -3.56 -17.53 1.97
N TRP A 138 -4.67 -16.81 1.74
CA TRP A 138 -5.93 -17.44 1.32
C TRP A 138 -5.77 -18.28 0.03
N ALA A 139 -4.86 -17.89 -0.87
CA ALA A 139 -4.56 -18.71 -2.04
C ALA A 139 -3.89 -20.06 -1.69
N LEU A 140 -3.36 -20.23 -0.47
CA LEU A 140 -2.87 -21.50 0.09
C LEU A 140 -4.00 -22.41 0.59
N ASP A 141 -5.15 -21.88 1.01
CA ASP A 141 -6.24 -22.68 1.61
C ASP A 141 -6.82 -23.71 0.64
N LYS A 142 -6.76 -23.42 -0.68
CA LYS A 142 -7.09 -24.39 -1.73
C LYS A 142 -6.15 -25.60 -1.73
N TYR A 143 -4.93 -25.45 -1.24
CA TYR A 143 -3.85 -26.42 -1.33
C TYR A 143 -3.61 -27.17 -0.01
N GLU A 144 -3.87 -26.56 1.15
CA GLU A 144 -3.91 -27.29 2.43
C GLU A 144 -4.98 -28.39 2.40
N ASN A 145 -6.09 -28.17 1.69
CA ASN A 145 -7.13 -29.17 1.44
C ASN A 145 -6.79 -30.18 0.32
N GLN A 146 -5.65 -30.02 -0.36
CA GLN A 146 -5.14 -30.93 -1.40
C GLN A 146 -3.87 -31.69 -0.96
N GLN A 147 -3.34 -31.44 0.25
CA GLN A 147 -2.12 -32.11 0.71
C GLN A 147 -2.39 -33.54 1.23
N GLY A 148 -2.33 -34.48 0.30
CA GLY A 148 -1.30 -35.51 0.39
C GLY A 148 -0.44 -35.38 -0.87
N VAL A 149 0.85 -35.09 -0.72
CA VAL A 149 1.98 -35.48 -1.58
C VAL A 149 3.17 -34.56 -1.28
N ASP A 150 4.28 -35.21 -0.97
CA ASP A 150 5.62 -34.67 -0.77
C ASP A 150 6.11 -33.76 -1.90
N GLY A 151 6.99 -32.81 -1.54
CA GLY A 151 7.98 -32.25 -2.46
C GLY A 151 7.61 -30.93 -3.13
N GLU A 152 8.45 -29.93 -2.90
CA GLU A 152 8.99 -28.91 -3.83
C GLU A 152 8.20 -28.52 -5.10
N ASN A 153 6.88 -28.50 -5.09
CA ASN A 153 6.10 -27.94 -6.18
C ASN A 153 6.07 -26.41 -6.02
N GLU A 154 6.74 -25.71 -6.95
CA GLU A 154 6.54 -24.28 -7.17
C GLU A 154 5.05 -24.01 -7.33
N PHE A 155 4.49 -23.27 -6.37
CA PHE A 155 3.11 -22.84 -6.42
C PHE A 155 2.88 -21.96 -7.65
N LYS A 156 2.01 -22.39 -8.57
CA LYS A 156 1.67 -21.62 -9.78
C LYS A 156 0.26 -21.04 -9.67
N ILE A 157 0.18 -19.72 -9.53
CA ILE A 157 -1.07 -18.98 -9.66
C ILE A 157 -1.65 -19.19 -11.06
N THR A 158 -2.92 -19.53 -11.14
CA THR A 158 -3.64 -19.68 -12.40
C THR A 158 -4.46 -18.42 -12.73
N GLU A 159 -4.79 -18.23 -14.00
CA GLU A 159 -5.74 -17.18 -14.42
C GLU A 159 -7.09 -17.28 -13.69
N SER A 160 -7.52 -18.51 -13.37
CA SER A 160 -8.74 -18.73 -12.60
C SER A 160 -8.66 -18.19 -11.17
N ASP A 161 -7.48 -18.22 -10.54
CA ASP A 161 -7.28 -17.65 -9.20
C ASP A 161 -7.33 -16.13 -9.22
N LEU A 162 -6.74 -15.51 -10.25
CA LEU A 162 -6.80 -14.07 -10.47
C LEU A 162 -8.22 -13.60 -10.77
N LYS A 163 -8.99 -14.37 -11.56
CA LYS A 163 -10.40 -14.10 -11.82
C LYS A 163 -11.23 -14.18 -10.54
N ASN A 164 -11.02 -15.22 -9.72
CA ASN A 164 -11.69 -15.35 -8.42
C ASN A 164 -11.38 -14.17 -7.49
N LEU A 165 -10.13 -13.67 -7.48
CA LEU A 165 -9.75 -12.49 -6.71
C LEU A 165 -10.45 -11.22 -7.22
N SER A 166 -10.48 -11.02 -8.54
CA SER A 166 -11.20 -9.91 -9.18
C SER A 166 -12.69 -9.94 -8.82
N ASP A 167 -13.32 -11.11 -8.84
CA ASP A 167 -14.74 -11.25 -8.49
C ASP A 167 -14.99 -10.97 -7.00
N LYS A 168 -14.11 -11.40 -6.09
CA LYS A 168 -14.19 -11.01 -4.67
C LYS A 168 -14.07 -9.50 -4.45
N PHE A 169 -13.21 -8.81 -5.21
CA PHE A 169 -13.13 -7.35 -5.11
C PHE A 169 -14.46 -6.68 -5.49
N LYS A 170 -15.15 -7.19 -6.52
CA LYS A 170 -16.49 -6.70 -6.89
C LYS A 170 -17.50 -6.92 -5.77
N GLU A 171 -17.51 -8.12 -5.17
CA GLU A 171 -18.41 -8.45 -4.05
C GLU A 171 -18.19 -7.51 -2.85
N ILE A 172 -16.93 -7.25 -2.49
CA ILE A 172 -16.56 -6.35 -1.40
C ILE A 172 -17.07 -4.94 -1.67
N GLN A 173 -16.89 -4.40 -2.89
CA GLN A 173 -17.34 -3.06 -3.24
C GLN A 173 -18.87 -2.91 -3.29
N GLN A 174 -19.58 -3.95 -3.73
CA GLN A 174 -21.04 -3.96 -3.79
C GLN A 174 -21.70 -4.19 -2.43
N SER A 175 -20.91 -4.53 -1.41
CA SER A 175 -21.44 -4.77 -0.08
C SER A 175 -21.97 -3.47 0.55
N HIS A 176 -23.28 -3.44 0.81
CA HIS A 176 -23.97 -2.30 1.42
C HIS A 176 -23.53 -2.05 2.88
N PHE A 177 -22.83 -3.02 3.48
CA PHE A 177 -22.30 -2.91 4.84
C PHE A 177 -21.01 -2.09 4.91
N LEU A 178 -20.23 -2.04 3.83
CA LEU A 178 -18.95 -1.34 3.80
C LEU A 178 -19.06 0.01 3.07
N SER A 179 -19.97 0.15 2.11
CA SER A 179 -20.09 1.35 1.30
C SER A 179 -21.35 2.17 1.59
N ASP A 180 -21.17 3.32 2.25
CA ASP A 180 -22.15 4.42 2.26
C ASP A 180 -22.23 5.17 0.91
N LEU A 181 -21.38 4.79 -0.06
CA LEU A 181 -21.22 5.46 -1.35
C LEU A 181 -21.55 4.48 -2.49
N PRO A 182 -22.81 4.44 -2.96
CA PRO A 182 -23.26 3.50 -4.01
C PRO A 182 -22.63 3.77 -5.40
N ASP A 183 -21.89 4.87 -5.55
CA ASP A 183 -21.46 5.39 -6.86
C ASP A 183 -20.14 4.79 -7.39
N PHE A 184 -19.46 3.92 -6.64
CA PHE A 184 -18.13 3.42 -7.00
C PHE A 184 -18.11 1.90 -7.22
N ASN A 185 -18.33 1.49 -8.47
CA ASN A 185 -18.26 0.10 -8.95
C ASN A 185 -17.07 -0.10 -9.91
N VAL A 186 -15.87 0.31 -9.50
CA VAL A 186 -14.67 0.19 -10.35
C VAL A 186 -14.18 -1.25 -10.35
N THR A 187 -14.40 -1.96 -11.46
CA THR A 187 -13.93 -3.34 -11.62
C THR A 187 -12.46 -3.38 -12.04
N VAL A 188 -11.66 -4.20 -11.36
CA VAL A 188 -10.26 -4.45 -11.73
C VAL A 188 -10.17 -5.70 -12.60
N ALA A 189 -9.60 -5.57 -13.80
CA ALA A 189 -9.40 -6.73 -14.66
C ALA A 189 -8.28 -7.63 -14.11
N HIS A 190 -8.47 -8.95 -14.23
CA HIS A 190 -7.60 -9.96 -13.61
C HIS A 190 -6.16 -9.94 -14.13
N ASN A 191 -5.93 -9.41 -15.34
CA ASN A 191 -4.59 -9.20 -15.92
C ASN A 191 -3.77 -8.13 -15.19
N HIS A 192 -4.39 -7.27 -14.37
CA HIS A 192 -3.69 -6.33 -13.49
C HIS A 192 -3.36 -6.93 -12.13
N LEU A 193 -3.73 -8.20 -11.88
CA LEU A 193 -3.58 -8.84 -10.57
C LEU A 193 -2.47 -9.89 -10.61
N ASP A 194 -1.70 -9.94 -9.53
CA ASP A 194 -0.81 -11.05 -9.21
C ASP A 194 -1.01 -11.43 -7.75
N ILE A 195 -0.73 -12.68 -7.40
CA ILE A 195 -0.88 -13.17 -6.03
C ILE A 195 0.42 -13.83 -5.59
N ILE A 196 0.88 -13.47 -4.40
CA ILE A 196 1.93 -14.18 -3.68
C ILE A 196 1.26 -14.91 -2.52
N PRO A 197 1.15 -16.25 -2.57
CA PRO A 197 0.39 -17.06 -1.63
C PRO A 197 1.16 -17.27 -0.32
N LEU A 198 1.59 -16.20 0.35
CA LEU A 198 2.40 -16.32 1.57
C LEU A 198 1.70 -15.67 2.73
N LYS A 199 1.87 -16.27 3.91
CA LYS A 199 1.60 -15.57 5.18
C LYS A 199 2.53 -14.36 5.26
N THR A 200 2.02 -13.26 5.79
CA THR A 200 2.75 -11.98 5.88
C THR A 200 4.14 -12.12 6.50
N GLY A 201 4.27 -12.83 7.63
CA GLY A 201 5.58 -13.03 8.28
C GLY A 201 6.60 -13.71 7.37
N ARG A 202 6.20 -14.80 6.71
CA ARG A 202 7.04 -15.54 5.77
C ARG A 202 7.41 -14.71 4.55
N PHE A 203 6.50 -13.88 4.03
CA PHE A 203 6.81 -12.96 2.95
C PHE A 203 7.93 -11.98 3.35
N PHE A 204 7.86 -11.39 4.54
CA PHE A 204 8.91 -10.51 5.02
C PHE A 204 10.26 -11.23 5.17
N GLU A 205 10.28 -12.40 5.78
CA GLU A 205 11.48 -13.21 5.95
C GLU A 205 12.13 -13.57 4.60
N GLU A 206 11.34 -13.97 3.61
CA GLU A 206 11.86 -14.42 2.32
C GLU A 206 12.22 -13.26 1.38
N TYR A 207 11.35 -12.25 1.25
CA TYR A 207 11.49 -11.19 0.23
C TYR A 207 12.33 -10.01 0.72
N PHE A 208 12.39 -9.77 2.03
CA PHE A 208 13.25 -8.72 2.60
C PHE A 208 14.49 -9.30 3.32
N GLY A 209 14.52 -10.62 3.56
CA GLY A 209 15.73 -11.33 3.96
C GLY A 209 16.81 -11.30 2.88
N ASN A 210 18.04 -11.67 3.25
CA ASN A 210 19.20 -11.70 2.36
C ASN A 210 19.35 -10.43 1.49
N LYS A 211 19.24 -9.24 2.10
CA LYS A 211 19.30 -7.93 1.42
C LYS A 211 18.23 -7.74 0.32
N GLY A 212 17.15 -8.51 0.38
CA GLY A 212 16.01 -8.39 -0.51
C GLY A 212 16.20 -8.94 -1.91
N GLU A 213 17.12 -9.89 -2.13
CA GLU A 213 17.36 -10.49 -3.46
C GLU A 213 16.07 -10.99 -4.12
N LYS A 214 15.24 -11.75 -3.38
CA LYS A 214 13.95 -12.25 -3.90
C LYS A 214 12.99 -11.12 -4.30
N LEU A 215 12.98 -10.00 -3.58
CA LEU A 215 12.18 -8.84 -3.95
C LEU A 215 12.72 -8.17 -5.23
N LYS A 216 14.04 -8.09 -5.40
CA LYS A 216 14.64 -7.58 -6.64
C LYS A 216 14.28 -8.47 -7.83
N GLU A 217 14.43 -9.79 -7.67
CA GLU A 217 14.06 -10.77 -8.70
C GLU A 217 12.59 -10.62 -9.08
N LEU A 218 11.69 -10.50 -8.10
CA LEU A 218 10.27 -10.24 -8.35
C LEU A 218 10.07 -8.97 -9.20
N ILE A 219 10.70 -7.86 -8.82
CA ILE A 219 10.55 -6.58 -9.53
C ILE A 219 11.10 -6.68 -10.96
N VAL A 220 12.27 -7.30 -11.15
CA VAL A 220 12.88 -7.52 -12.48
C VAL A 220 11.95 -8.35 -13.36
N ASN A 221 11.43 -9.47 -12.84
CA ASN A 221 10.51 -10.34 -13.57
C ASN A 221 9.22 -9.61 -13.97
N LEU A 222 8.68 -8.74 -13.11
CA LEU A 222 7.51 -7.93 -13.43
C LEU A 222 7.80 -6.91 -14.53
N MET A 223 8.97 -6.25 -14.49
CA MET A 223 9.42 -5.31 -15.52
C MET A 223 9.62 -5.99 -16.88
N GLU A 224 10.19 -7.19 -16.90
CA GLU A 224 10.37 -7.96 -18.13
C GLU A 224 9.05 -8.36 -18.77
N LYS A 225 8.06 -8.79 -17.96
CA LYS A 225 6.72 -9.13 -18.45
C LYS A 225 5.99 -7.94 -19.09
N SER A 226 6.00 -6.77 -18.44
CA SER A 226 5.41 -5.55 -19.01
C SER A 226 6.10 -5.12 -20.31
N ASN A 227 7.42 -5.21 -20.39
CA ASN A 227 8.17 -4.93 -21.63
C ASN A 227 7.91 -5.94 -22.75
N ALA A 228 7.59 -7.19 -22.42
CA ALA A 228 7.20 -8.20 -23.41
C ALA A 228 5.79 -7.91 -23.94
N GLU A 229 4.82 -7.64 -23.05
CA GLU A 229 3.44 -7.32 -23.40
C GLU A 229 3.34 -6.10 -24.33
N SER A 230 4.08 -5.02 -24.04
CA SER A 230 4.12 -3.82 -24.89
C SER A 230 4.67 -4.07 -26.31
N LYS A 231 5.68 -4.93 -26.47
CA LYS A 231 6.25 -5.28 -27.78
C LYS A 231 5.34 -6.12 -28.67
N PHE A 232 4.30 -6.75 -28.12
CA PHE A 232 3.32 -7.52 -28.91
C PHE A 232 2.23 -6.63 -29.53
N PHE A 233 2.14 -5.35 -29.15
CA PHE A 233 1.14 -4.39 -29.64
C PHE A 233 1.73 -3.29 -30.55
N ASP A 234 3.03 -3.34 -30.86
CA ASP A 234 3.73 -2.52 -31.87
C ASP A 234 3.93 -3.29 -33.18
#